data_AF-A0A7W8ECC3-F1
#
_entry.id   AF-A0A7W8ECC3-F1
#
_cell.length_a   1.000
_cell.length_b   1.000
_cell.length_c   1.000
_cell.angle_alpha   90.00
_cell.angle_beta   90.00
_cell.angle_gamma   90.00
#
_symmetry.space_group_name_H-M   'P 1'
#
loop_
_entity.id
_entity.type
_entity.pdbx_description
1 polymer ?
#
loop_
_entity_poly.entity_id
_entity_poly.type
_entity_poly.pdbx_seq_one_letter_code
_entity_poly.pdbx_strand_id
1 'polypeptide(L)' 'MTKITAGRDDLARVMRRSSFLVDGDPVGRRAHDDVVLGEGVTVEVLPPFAGG' A
#
# COMPACT_ATOMS: atom_id res chain seq x y z
N MET A 1 12.60 7.78 0.27
CA MET A 1 12.24 6.38 0.65
C MET A 1 11.50 6.43 1.98
N THR A 2 10.22 6.04 1.97
CA THR A 2 9.24 6.28 3.05
C THR A 2 9.64 5.59 4.36
N LYS A 3 9.39 6.26 5.50
CA LYS A 3 9.73 5.81 6.87
C LYS A 3 9.34 4.34 7.17
N ILE A 4 8.28 3.82 6.57
CA ILE A 4 7.73 2.48 6.86
C ILE A 4 8.67 1.32 6.47
N THR A 5 9.52 1.52 5.46
CA THR A 5 10.47 0.50 4.97
C THR A 5 11.93 0.79 5.33
N ALA A 6 12.20 1.81 6.16
CA ALA A 6 13.56 2.14 6.54
C ALA A 6 14.22 0.97 7.28
N GLY A 7 15.39 0.53 6.81
CA GLY A 7 16.10 -0.64 7.35
C GLY A 7 15.44 -1.99 7.06
N ARG A 8 14.47 -2.06 6.13
CA ARG A 8 13.68 -3.27 5.82
C ARG A 8 13.61 -3.50 4.31
N ASP A 9 14.73 -3.93 3.73
CA ASP A 9 14.87 -4.03 2.27
C ASP A 9 13.91 -5.05 1.63
N ASP A 10 13.67 -6.17 2.31
CA ASP A 10 12.70 -7.18 1.84
C ASP A 10 11.27 -6.64 1.86
N LEU A 11 10.91 -5.89 2.90
CA LEU A 11 9.62 -5.21 2.96
C LEU A 11 9.48 -4.19 1.83
N ALA A 12 10.54 -3.42 1.55
CA ALA A 12 10.57 -2.49 0.43
C ALA A 12 10.35 -3.21 -0.91
N ARG A 13 10.92 -4.41 -1.07
CA ARG A 13 10.74 -5.22 -2.28
C ARG A 13 9.30 -5.70 -2.46
N VAL A 14 8.62 -6.10 -1.38
CA VAL A 14 7.21 -6.50 -1.42
C VAL A 14 6.32 -5.30 -1.70
N MET A 15 6.50 -4.20 -0.96
CA MET A 15 5.69 -2.98 -1.08
C MET A 15 5.65 -2.42 -2.52
N ARG A 16 6.75 -2.53 -3.28
CA ARG A 16 6.83 -2.10 -4.68
C ARG A 16 5.91 -2.89 -5.64
N ARG A 17 5.46 -4.07 -5.25
CA ARG A 17 4.64 -4.97 -6.07
C ARG A 17 3.21 -5.12 -5.56
N SER A 18 2.90 -4.50 -4.43
CA SER A 18 1.58 -4.60 -3.81
C SER A 18 0.60 -3.60 -4.41
N SER A 19 -0.68 -3.97 -4.37
CA SER A 19 -1.82 -3.07 -4.50
C SER A 19 -2.23 -2.55 -3.12
N PHE A 20 -2.92 -1.41 -3.09
CA PHE A 20 -3.32 -0.75 -1.85
C PHE A 20 -4.82 -0.47 -1.82
N LEU A 21 -5.42 -0.65 -0.65
CA LEU A 21 -6.79 -0.24 -0.33
C LEU A 21 -6.74 0.75 0.84
N VAL A 22 -7.71 1.65 0.89
CA VAL A 22 -8.00 2.47 2.08
C VAL A 22 -9.43 2.16 2.50
N ASP A 23 -9.60 1.58 3.68
CA ASP A 23 -10.91 1.12 4.18
C ASP A 23 -11.69 0.26 3.16
N GLY A 24 -10.99 -0.62 2.46
CA GLY A 24 -11.55 -1.48 1.41
C GLY A 24 -11.63 -0.85 0.01
N ASP A 25 -11.44 0.46 -0.14
CA ASP A 25 -11.54 1.15 -1.44
C ASP A 25 -10.21 1.07 -2.22
N PRO A 26 -10.19 0.52 -3.46
CA PRO A 26 -8.95 0.37 -4.22
C PRO A 26 -8.34 1.70 -4.61
N VAL A 27 -7.10 1.97 -4.21
CA VAL A 27 -6.38 3.20 -4.59
C VAL A 27 -6.26 3.32 -6.11
N GLY A 28 -6.03 2.21 -6.80
CA GLY A 28 -6.03 2.14 -8.27
C GLY A 28 -4.90 2.97 -8.90
N ARG A 29 -5.23 3.74 -9.95
CA ARG A 29 -4.28 4.60 -10.70
C ARG A 29 -4.33 6.07 -10.28
N ARG A 30 -5.03 6.40 -9.19
CA ARG A 30 -5.10 7.77 -8.67
C ARG A 30 -3.70 8.28 -8.34
N ALA A 31 -3.46 9.58 -8.52
CA ALA A 31 -2.22 10.16 -8.01
C ALA A 31 -2.18 9.95 -6.49
N HIS A 32 -1.01 9.59 -5.95
CA HIS A 32 -0.91 9.27 -4.52
C HIS A 32 -1.29 10.47 -3.64
N ASP A 33 -1.08 11.69 -4.13
CA ASP A 33 -1.38 12.94 -3.43
C ASP A 33 -2.90 13.22 -3.35
N ASP A 34 -3.70 12.56 -4.19
CA ASP A 34 -5.17 12.65 -4.17
C ASP A 34 -5.80 11.63 -3.19
N VAL A 35 -5.00 10.74 -2.59
CA VAL A 35 -5.49 9.73 -1.62
C VAL A 35 -5.56 10.36 -0.24
N VAL A 36 -6.77 10.74 0.16
CA VAL A 36 -7.03 11.29 1.50
C VAL A 36 -6.96 10.18 2.54
N LEU A 37 -6.12 10.35 3.54
CA LEU A 37 -6.06 9.48 4.72
C LEU A 37 -6.63 10.26 5.92
N GLY A 38 -7.83 9.85 6.34
CA GLY A 38 -8.44 10.35 7.57
C GLY A 38 -7.77 9.78 8.82
N GLU A 39 -8.18 10.25 9.98
CA GLU A 39 -7.80 9.62 11.25
C GLU A 39 -8.49 8.26 11.38
N GLY A 40 -7.73 7.23 11.81
CA GLY A 40 -8.26 5.89 12.08
C GLY A 40 -8.48 5.02 10.84
N VAL A 41 -8.15 5.49 9.63
CA VAL A 41 -8.28 4.69 8.40
C VAL A 41 -7.33 3.49 8.41
N THR A 42 -7.75 2.40 7.77
CA THR A 42 -6.92 1.21 7.56
C THR A 42 -6.33 1.23 6.15
N VAL A 43 -5.01 1.13 6.07
CA VAL A 43 -4.30 0.94 4.79
C VAL A 43 -3.97 -0.53 4.64
N GLU A 44 -4.60 -1.18 3.68
CA GLU A 44 -4.37 -2.59 3.38
C GLU A 44 -3.31 -2.72 2.28
N VAL A 45 -2.35 -3.62 2.48
CA VAL A 45 -1.29 -3.89 1.52
C VAL A 45 -1.48 -5.30 0.99
N LEU A 46 -1.75 -5.40 -0.32
CA LEU A 46 -2.06 -6.66 -0.98
C LEU A 46 -0.95 -7.01 -1.97
N PRO A 47 -0.04 -7.95 -1.65
CA PRO A 47 0.91 -8.48 -2.62
C PRO A 47 0.20 -9.13 -3.82
N PRO A 48 0.92 -9.41 -4.92
CA PRO A 48 0.34 -10.14 -6.05
C PRO A 48 -0.33 -11.42 -5.59
N PHE A 49 -1.60 -11.58 -5.96
CA PHE A 49 -2.38 -12.76 -5.57
C PHE A 49 -1.76 -14.02 -6.18
N ALA A 50 -1.71 -15.08 -5.37
CA ALA A 50 -1.20 -16.39 -5.74
C ALA A 50 -2.24 -17.49 -5.51
N GLY A 51 -3.53 -17.12 -5.63
CA GLY A 51 -4.64 -18.05 -5.55
C GLY A 51 -4.86 -18.77 -6.87
N GLY A 52 -5.18 -20.06 -6.79
CA GLY A 52 -5.61 -20.95 -7.86
C GLY A 52 -6.59 -21.97 -7.30
#